data_AF-A0A935FSY4-F1
#
_entry.id   AF-A0A935FSY4-F1
#
_cell.length_a   1.000
_cell.length_b   1.000
_cell.length_c   1.000
_cell.angle_alpha   90.00
_cell.angle_beta   90.00
_cell.angle_gamma   90.00
#
_symmetry.space_group_name_H-M   'P 1'
#
loop_
_entity.id
_entity.type
_entity.pdbx_description
1 polymer ?
#
loop_
_entity_poly.entity_id
_entity_poly.type
_entity_poly.pdbx_seq_one_letter_code
_entity_poly.pdbx_strand_id
1 'polypeptide(L)'
;MKFPQFRVMNLFNIVLALLALIQLYLMDALNKWSEKPLPTLVEAIDHSIKLIPGFAIPYFSIYLMLILLVIIIIRKRESSDMAVFLMATLILWSLVNLGHALLPTVNMTRPPIKGEGFFFTVIKDLFARVLPFNTLPNWHVATGLLCMIAYVKLGFGKKWLFLFWGLLVVLSPLFVKMTHFIDVVVAAPLPFLCYAIAEKMSSAKIRTETVQEIVKTFTLESLVQSVAIGIRDESTLVSLIEGLTRVEKNLTEEDRKNIEEATSSLNPNPGTLKDVINGLIRSINVETHLDKARELFGKEKKDYSPTDKELKQAIEEVVSIACRPFDSPKFRHVILNIKKKNTQLMNVSAMEETASDRSKDIIYKFTSFIESHKKDIPIIIALSGTNGHHKLSFENIREFSRELRKPPYEISPEEVWNAYHRVDTARVKPLGDKKSPSNIISLTKFALGNSEILEPFVDSVDRKFKKWVEEHAAEGRIYTDDEMEWLKMMKDHVASFLEIDMLSFNEPPFVSKGGAAKAYNLFGPDLNRIMYEFNEKLI
;
A
#
# COMPACT_ATOMS: atom_id res chain seq x y z
N MET A 1 37.54 -1.05 -5.64
CA MET A 1 36.20 -1.28 -6.23
C MET A 1 35.27 -1.82 -5.16
N LYS A 2 34.35 -1.00 -4.62
CA LYS A 2 33.29 -1.49 -3.73
C LYS A 2 32.10 -1.91 -4.59
N PHE A 3 31.65 -3.16 -4.47
CA PHE A 3 30.36 -3.57 -5.00
C PHE A 3 29.26 -2.80 -4.24
N PRO A 4 28.25 -2.23 -4.92
CA PRO A 4 27.14 -1.56 -4.23
C PRO A 4 26.43 -2.59 -3.34
N GLN A 5 26.17 -2.24 -2.09
CA GLN A 5 25.29 -3.03 -1.21
C GLN A 5 23.89 -3.04 -1.85
N PHE A 6 23.59 -4.09 -2.60
CA PHE A 6 22.26 -4.39 -3.11
C PHE A 6 21.38 -4.69 -1.89
N ARG A 7 20.44 -3.79 -1.57
CA ARG A 7 19.31 -4.17 -0.73
C ARG A 7 18.58 -5.26 -1.52
N VAL A 8 18.44 -6.45 -0.93
CA VAL A 8 17.79 -7.59 -1.59
C VAL A 8 16.44 -7.10 -2.12
N MET A 9 16.24 -7.25 -3.43
CA MET A 9 14.98 -6.91 -4.10
C MET A 9 13.85 -7.58 -3.30
N ASN A 10 12.81 -6.83 -2.93
CA ASN A 10 11.74 -7.42 -2.12
C ASN A 10 11.15 -8.65 -2.86
N LEU A 11 10.64 -9.63 -2.10
CA LEU A 11 10.15 -10.89 -2.66
C LEU A 11 9.10 -10.64 -3.76
N PHE A 12 8.29 -9.59 -3.61
CA PHE A 12 7.30 -9.16 -4.60
C PHE A 12 7.95 -8.82 -5.95
N ASN A 13 8.98 -7.97 -5.98
CA ASN A 13 9.67 -7.60 -7.21
C ASN A 13 10.45 -8.79 -7.80
N ILE A 14 10.96 -9.71 -6.97
CA ILE A 14 11.56 -10.96 -7.46
C ILE A 14 10.52 -11.80 -8.20
N VAL A 15 9.32 -11.99 -7.61
CA VAL A 15 8.23 -12.72 -8.25
C VAL A 15 7.81 -12.07 -9.56
N LEU A 16 7.64 -10.75 -9.60
CA LEU A 16 7.30 -10.03 -10.83
C LEU A 16 8.37 -10.21 -11.93
N ALA A 17 9.65 -10.16 -11.56
CA ALA A 17 10.74 -10.40 -12.50
C ALA A 17 10.75 -11.85 -13.04
N LEU A 18 10.49 -12.84 -12.18
CA LEU A 18 10.36 -14.24 -12.60
C LEU A 18 9.17 -14.45 -13.54
N LEU A 19 8.03 -13.83 -13.26
CA LEU A 19 6.86 -13.88 -14.14
C LEU A 19 7.16 -13.24 -15.50
N ALA A 20 7.94 -12.16 -15.54
CA ALA A 20 8.33 -11.54 -16.80
C ALA A 20 9.24 -12.48 -17.60
N LEU A 21 10.18 -13.16 -16.95
CA LEU A 21 11.01 -14.18 -17.60
C LEU A 21 10.17 -15.35 -18.15
N ILE A 22 9.14 -15.80 -17.43
CA ILE A 22 8.22 -16.84 -17.91
C ILE A 22 7.49 -16.40 -19.18
N GLN A 23 7.10 -15.13 -19.28
CA GLN A 23 6.43 -14.61 -20.49
C GLN A 23 7.32 -14.63 -21.74
N LEU A 24 8.65 -14.54 -21.61
CA LEU A 24 9.57 -14.71 -22.74
C LEU A 24 9.49 -16.14 -23.30
N TYR A 25 9.40 -17.15 -22.43
CA TYR A 25 9.23 -18.54 -22.87
C TYR A 25 7.86 -18.79 -23.52
N LEU A 26 6.82 -18.10 -23.05
CA LEU A 26 5.49 -18.19 -23.65
C LEU A 26 5.48 -17.64 -25.10
N MET A 27 6.20 -16.55 -25.35
CA MET A 27 6.35 -15.96 -26.68
C MET A 27 7.01 -16.95 -27.66
N ASP A 28 8.06 -17.66 -27.24
CA ASP A 28 8.69 -18.69 -28.06
C ASP A 28 7.76 -19.86 -28.39
N ALA A 29 6.88 -20.24 -27.45
CA ALA A 29 5.85 -21.25 -27.70
C ALA A 29 4.81 -20.78 -28.72
N LEU A 30 4.34 -19.54 -28.60
CA LEU A 30 3.40 -18.93 -29.56
C LEU A 30 3.99 -18.80 -30.97
N ASN A 31 5.29 -18.51 -31.08
CA ASN A 31 5.99 -18.47 -32.37
C ASN A 31 6.05 -19.82 -33.08
N LYS A 32 6.06 -20.93 -32.34
CA LYS A 32 6.04 -22.29 -32.91
C LYS A 32 4.64 -22.77 -33.27
N TRP A 33 3.60 -22.21 -32.65
CA TRP A 33 2.21 -22.61 -32.85
C TRP A 33 1.61 -22.15 -34.20
N SER A 34 2.26 -21.21 -34.89
CA SER A 34 1.76 -20.64 -36.14
C SER A 34 2.17 -21.46 -37.37
N GLU A 35 1.26 -22.32 -37.85
CA GLU A 35 1.42 -23.08 -39.10
C GLU A 35 0.29 -22.75 -40.08
N LYS A 36 0.32 -21.54 -40.66
CA LYS A 36 -0.13 -21.21 -42.04
C LYS A 36 -0.22 -19.68 -42.20
N PRO A 37 0.51 -19.07 -43.15
CA PRO A 37 0.51 -17.61 -43.33
C PRO A 37 -0.89 -17.08 -43.65
N LEU A 38 -1.32 -16.01 -42.96
CA LEU A 38 -2.39 -15.15 -43.50
C LEU A 38 -1.80 -14.29 -44.62
N PRO A 39 -2.59 -13.91 -45.64
CA PRO A 39 -2.18 -12.91 -46.61
C PRO A 39 -1.74 -11.66 -45.86
N THR A 40 -0.49 -11.32 -46.05
CA THR A 40 0.13 -10.11 -45.51
C THR A 40 -0.71 -8.89 -45.88
N LEU A 41 -1.07 -8.06 -44.88
CA LEU A 41 -1.38 -6.65 -45.13
C LEU A 41 -0.08 -5.98 -45.59
N VAL A 42 0.32 -6.20 -46.84
CA VAL A 42 1.49 -5.51 -47.40
C VAL A 42 1.02 -4.12 -47.78
N GLU A 43 1.26 -3.18 -46.89
CA GLU A 43 1.07 -1.77 -47.19
C GLU A 43 2.24 -1.29 -48.07
N ALA A 44 1.94 -0.47 -49.08
CA ALA A 44 2.93 0.08 -50.02
C ALA A 44 4.12 0.77 -49.32
N ILE A 45 3.93 1.20 -48.07
CA ILE A 45 4.94 1.82 -47.22
C ILE A 45 6.07 0.83 -46.89
N ASP A 46 5.79 -0.43 -46.58
CA ASP A 46 6.82 -1.40 -46.17
C ASP A 46 7.78 -1.76 -47.31
N HIS A 47 7.35 -1.64 -48.57
CA HIS A 47 8.23 -1.78 -49.73
C HIS A 47 9.22 -0.63 -49.88
N SER A 48 8.87 0.58 -49.42
CA SER A 48 9.73 1.76 -49.51
C SER A 48 10.86 1.75 -48.47
N ILE A 49 10.65 1.09 -47.33
CA ILE A 49 11.63 0.98 -46.26
C ILE A 49 12.71 -0.02 -46.69
N LYS A 50 13.96 0.41 -46.81
CA LYS A 50 15.08 -0.47 -47.19
C LYS A 50 15.71 -1.16 -45.99
N LEU A 51 16.26 -2.36 -46.20
CA LEU A 51 17.09 -3.04 -45.21
C LEU A 51 18.38 -2.23 -45.00
N ILE A 52 18.64 -1.82 -43.75
CA ILE A 52 19.88 -1.13 -43.34
C ILE A 52 20.56 -1.97 -42.27
N PRO A 53 21.56 -2.81 -42.62
CA PRO A 53 22.17 -3.75 -41.67
C PRO A 53 22.80 -3.10 -40.43
N GLY A 54 23.26 -1.85 -40.52
CA GLY A 54 23.80 -1.10 -39.38
C GLY A 54 22.79 -0.89 -38.24
N PHE A 55 21.48 -0.94 -38.53
CA PHE A 55 20.44 -0.88 -37.50
C PHE A 55 20.37 -2.14 -36.63
N ALA A 56 21.15 -3.18 -36.92
CA ALA A 56 21.37 -4.27 -35.99
C ALA A 56 21.88 -3.77 -34.62
N ILE A 57 22.69 -2.71 -34.58
CA ILE A 57 23.22 -2.15 -33.33
C ILE A 57 22.08 -1.65 -32.41
N PRO A 58 21.25 -0.67 -32.82
CA PRO A 58 20.11 -0.25 -32.00
C PRO A 58 19.14 -1.40 -31.73
N TYR A 59 18.92 -2.31 -32.69
CA TYR A 59 18.05 -3.47 -32.50
C TYR A 59 18.51 -4.38 -31.36
N PHE A 60 19.79 -4.74 -31.26
CA PHE A 60 20.26 -5.56 -30.13
C PHE A 60 20.42 -4.76 -28.83
N SER A 61 20.50 -3.44 -28.90
CA SER A 61 20.70 -2.59 -27.72
C SER A 61 19.49 -2.53 -26.77
N ILE A 62 18.31 -3.05 -27.17
CA ILE A 62 17.14 -3.12 -26.29
C ILE A 62 17.41 -3.90 -25.00
N TYR A 63 18.18 -4.99 -25.08
CA TYR A 63 18.54 -5.79 -23.90
C TYR A 63 19.44 -5.01 -22.95
N LEU A 64 20.41 -4.28 -23.50
CA LEU A 64 21.26 -3.38 -22.72
C LEU A 64 20.43 -2.27 -22.07
N MET A 65 19.46 -1.72 -22.79
CA MET A 65 18.56 -0.69 -22.28
C MET A 65 17.73 -1.20 -21.10
N LEU A 66 17.16 -2.41 -21.19
CA LEU A 66 16.46 -3.07 -20.07
C LEU A 66 17.37 -3.30 -18.86
N ILE A 67 18.58 -3.82 -19.08
CA ILE A 67 19.55 -4.08 -18.01
C ILE A 67 19.94 -2.77 -17.31
N LEU A 68 20.27 -1.72 -18.08
CA LEU A 68 20.63 -0.42 -17.54
C LEU A 68 19.48 0.20 -16.74
N LEU A 69 18.25 0.07 -17.23
CA LEU A 69 17.06 0.58 -16.55
C LEU A 69 16.86 -0.11 -15.19
N VAL A 70 16.93 -1.45 -15.15
CA VAL A 70 16.85 -2.22 -13.89
C VAL A 70 17.95 -1.80 -12.92
N ILE A 71 19.20 -1.65 -13.40
CA ILE A 71 20.33 -1.18 -12.56
C ILE A 71 20.04 0.22 -12.00
N ILE A 72 19.52 1.14 -12.81
CA ILE A 72 19.21 2.52 -12.40
C ILE A 72 18.12 2.53 -11.31
N ILE A 73 17.04 1.77 -11.51
CA ILE A 73 15.96 1.65 -10.53
C ILE A 73 16.49 1.11 -9.20
N ILE A 74 17.28 0.03 -9.25
CA ILE A 74 17.90 -0.56 -8.05
C ILE A 74 18.80 0.47 -7.33
N ARG A 75 19.57 1.28 -8.07
CA ARG A 75 20.44 2.30 -7.50
C ARG A 75 19.68 3.45 -6.83
N LYS A 76 18.49 3.79 -7.33
CA LYS A 76 17.64 4.84 -6.75
C LYS A 76 16.95 4.42 -5.45
N ARG A 77 16.94 3.12 -5.12
CA ARG A 77 16.39 2.55 -3.87
C ARG A 77 14.88 2.76 -3.67
N GLU A 78 14.14 3.11 -4.72
CA GLU A 78 12.69 3.27 -4.67
C GLU A 78 12.01 1.97 -5.13
N SER A 79 11.46 1.20 -4.17
CA SER A 79 10.82 -0.09 -4.46
C SER A 79 9.53 0.05 -5.26
N SER A 80 8.86 1.19 -5.17
CA SER A 80 7.63 1.52 -5.90
C SER A 80 7.86 1.61 -7.40
N ASP A 81 8.93 2.27 -7.82
CA ASP A 81 9.26 2.46 -9.23
C ASP A 81 9.60 1.14 -9.93
N MET A 82 10.32 0.26 -9.22
CA MET A 82 10.60 -1.10 -9.70
C MET A 82 9.31 -1.91 -9.88
N ALA A 83 8.40 -1.82 -8.90
CA ALA A 83 7.12 -2.51 -8.98
C ALA A 83 6.29 -1.99 -10.15
N VAL A 84 6.18 -0.66 -10.33
CA VAL A 84 5.45 -0.04 -11.45
C VAL A 84 6.03 -0.50 -12.78
N PHE A 85 7.35 -0.43 -12.96
CA PHE A 85 8.00 -0.83 -14.20
C PHE A 85 7.81 -2.32 -14.52
N LEU A 86 8.00 -3.21 -13.52
CA LEU A 86 7.81 -4.64 -13.71
C LEU A 86 6.34 -5.01 -13.97
N MET A 87 5.39 -4.40 -13.26
CA MET A 87 3.96 -4.60 -13.52
C MET A 87 3.57 -4.11 -14.91
N ALA A 88 4.02 -2.92 -15.32
CA ALA A 88 3.78 -2.41 -16.66
C ALA A 88 4.35 -3.34 -17.73
N THR A 89 5.54 -3.89 -17.50
CA THR A 89 6.19 -4.86 -18.39
C THR A 89 5.35 -6.14 -18.51
N LEU A 90 4.89 -6.70 -17.39
CA LEU A 90 4.06 -7.91 -17.36
C LEU A 90 2.73 -7.72 -18.08
N ILE A 91 2.05 -6.60 -17.84
CA ILE A 91 0.79 -6.28 -18.51
C ILE A 91 1.04 -6.12 -20.00
N LEU A 92 2.07 -5.35 -20.39
CA LEU A 92 2.40 -5.09 -21.78
C LEU A 92 2.72 -6.38 -22.54
N TRP A 93 3.59 -7.22 -22.01
CA TRP A 93 3.97 -8.49 -22.65
C TRP A 93 2.80 -9.47 -22.68
N SER A 94 1.91 -9.46 -21.69
CA SER A 94 0.66 -10.24 -21.75
C SER A 94 -0.24 -9.79 -22.90
N LEU A 95 -0.40 -8.48 -23.10
CA LEU A 95 -1.21 -7.94 -24.20
C LEU A 95 -0.59 -8.22 -25.56
N VAL A 96 0.74 -8.14 -25.67
CA VAL A 96 1.47 -8.51 -26.89
C VAL A 96 1.28 -9.99 -27.19
N ASN A 97 1.51 -10.87 -26.22
CA ASN A 97 1.31 -12.32 -26.37
C ASN A 97 -0.14 -12.67 -26.69
N LEU A 98 -1.11 -11.95 -26.12
CA LEU A 98 -2.53 -12.11 -26.46
C LEU A 98 -2.77 -11.70 -27.92
N GLY A 99 -2.18 -10.60 -28.38
CA GLY A 99 -2.22 -10.21 -29.78
C GLY A 99 -1.67 -11.30 -30.70
N HIS A 100 -0.53 -11.90 -30.35
CA HIS A 100 0.07 -13.02 -31.07
C HIS A 100 -0.79 -14.28 -31.04
N ALA A 101 -1.47 -14.57 -29.93
CA ALA A 101 -2.38 -15.70 -29.83
C ALA A 101 -3.65 -15.49 -30.68
N LEU A 102 -4.15 -14.26 -30.77
CA LEU A 102 -5.34 -13.91 -31.56
C LEU A 102 -5.04 -13.76 -33.06
N LEU A 103 -3.82 -13.32 -33.40
CA LEU A 103 -3.38 -13.06 -34.77
C LEU A 103 -2.02 -13.77 -35.07
N PRO A 104 -1.96 -15.10 -34.98
CA PRO A 104 -0.68 -15.84 -34.98
C PRO A 104 0.11 -15.80 -36.30
N THR A 105 -0.47 -15.31 -37.38
CA THR A 105 -0.01 -15.58 -38.75
C THR A 105 0.33 -14.32 -39.55
N VAL A 106 0.51 -13.19 -38.87
CA VAL A 106 1.01 -11.94 -39.47
C VAL A 106 2.52 -12.06 -39.68
N ASN A 107 2.91 -12.28 -40.93
CA ASN A 107 4.27 -12.71 -41.28
C ASN A 107 5.06 -11.64 -42.03
N MET A 108 6.30 -11.39 -41.63
CA MET A 108 7.17 -10.45 -42.32
C MET A 108 7.85 -11.09 -43.54
N THR A 109 7.71 -10.47 -44.70
CA THR A 109 8.49 -10.88 -45.88
C THR A 109 9.90 -10.28 -45.81
N ARG A 110 10.91 -11.14 -45.65
CA ARG A 110 12.31 -10.75 -45.51
C ARG A 110 13.03 -10.75 -46.88
N PRO A 111 13.79 -9.69 -47.21
CA PRO A 111 14.55 -9.65 -48.46
C PRO A 111 15.76 -10.60 -48.40
N PRO A 112 16.23 -11.14 -49.55
CA PRO A 112 17.46 -11.92 -49.60
C PRO A 112 18.68 -11.04 -49.27
N ILE A 113 19.56 -11.54 -48.40
CA ILE A 113 20.75 -10.80 -47.95
C ILE A 113 21.92 -11.08 -48.88
N LYS A 114 22.18 -10.16 -49.82
CA LYS A 114 23.22 -10.30 -50.85
C LYS A 114 24.58 -9.66 -50.49
N GLY A 115 24.68 -8.94 -49.38
CA GLY A 115 25.92 -8.27 -48.95
C GLY A 115 26.87 -9.14 -48.12
N GLU A 116 28.12 -8.70 -48.04
CA GLU A 116 29.20 -9.26 -47.21
C GLU A 116 29.62 -8.27 -46.10
N GLY A 117 30.27 -8.78 -45.06
CA GLY A 117 30.75 -7.98 -43.92
C GLY A 117 29.95 -8.18 -42.64
N PHE A 118 30.48 -7.68 -41.53
CA PHE A 118 30.01 -7.96 -40.16
C PHE A 118 28.49 -7.78 -40.00
N PHE A 119 27.95 -6.62 -40.38
CA PHE A 119 26.52 -6.34 -40.20
C PHE A 119 25.61 -7.24 -41.04
N PHE A 120 26.03 -7.61 -42.26
CA PHE A 120 25.26 -8.53 -43.09
C PHE A 120 25.26 -9.95 -42.51
N THR A 121 26.38 -10.40 -41.94
CA THR A 121 26.45 -11.66 -41.19
C THR A 121 25.53 -11.66 -39.98
N VAL A 122 25.52 -10.56 -39.21
CA VAL A 122 24.63 -10.41 -38.05
C VAL A 122 23.15 -10.50 -38.45
N ILE A 123 22.74 -9.85 -39.55
CA ILE A 123 21.35 -9.95 -40.04
C ILE A 123 21.03 -11.37 -40.54
N LYS A 124 21.97 -12.06 -41.21
CA LYS A 124 21.79 -13.47 -41.65
C LYS A 124 21.52 -14.38 -40.44
N ASP A 125 22.36 -14.26 -39.42
CA ASP A 125 22.21 -15.04 -38.18
C ASP A 125 20.90 -14.73 -37.46
N LEU A 126 20.54 -13.45 -37.40
CA LEU A 126 19.30 -13.00 -36.81
C LEU A 126 18.08 -13.58 -37.55
N PHE A 127 18.09 -13.58 -38.89
CA PHE A 127 17.02 -14.16 -39.70
C PHE A 127 16.92 -15.68 -39.56
N ALA A 128 18.03 -16.36 -39.31
CA ALA A 128 18.06 -17.81 -39.09
C ALA A 128 17.52 -18.21 -37.71
N ARG A 129 17.68 -17.35 -36.69
CA ARG A 129 17.31 -17.65 -35.30
C ARG A 129 15.90 -17.20 -34.92
N VAL A 130 15.39 -16.17 -35.58
CA VAL A 130 14.08 -15.58 -35.24
C VAL A 130 13.11 -15.84 -36.39
N LEU A 131 12.01 -16.53 -36.10
CA LEU A 131 10.95 -16.77 -37.09
C LEU A 131 10.28 -15.45 -37.50
N PRO A 132 9.80 -15.31 -38.76
CA PRO A 132 9.17 -14.08 -39.24
C PRO A 132 7.67 -14.00 -38.88
N PHE A 133 7.25 -14.58 -37.76
CA PHE A 133 5.85 -14.72 -37.35
C PHE A 133 5.53 -13.81 -36.16
N ASN A 134 4.24 -13.63 -35.85
CA ASN A 134 3.78 -12.90 -34.66
C ASN A 134 4.36 -11.49 -34.55
N THR A 135 4.29 -10.70 -35.62
CA THR A 135 4.86 -9.34 -35.60
C THR A 135 3.93 -8.29 -35.02
N LEU A 136 2.62 -8.56 -34.91
CA LEU A 136 1.57 -7.62 -34.51
C LEU A 136 0.96 -7.97 -33.13
N PRO A 137 0.98 -7.08 -32.13
CA PRO A 137 1.78 -5.85 -32.05
C PRO A 137 3.28 -6.17 -31.85
N ASN A 138 4.15 -5.24 -32.27
CA ASN A 138 5.57 -5.50 -32.19
C ASN A 138 6.11 -5.40 -30.75
N TRP A 139 6.61 -6.52 -30.23
CA TRP A 139 7.19 -6.61 -28.87
C TRP A 139 8.35 -5.63 -28.65
N HIS A 140 9.22 -5.47 -29.64
CA HIS A 140 10.43 -4.67 -29.56
C HIS A 140 10.10 -3.17 -29.46
N VAL A 141 9.18 -2.70 -30.30
CA VAL A 141 8.65 -1.33 -30.29
C VAL A 141 7.98 -1.04 -28.95
N ALA A 142 7.05 -1.90 -28.53
CA ALA A 142 6.30 -1.73 -27.29
C ALA A 142 7.25 -1.65 -26.07
N THR A 143 8.19 -2.59 -25.97
CA THR A 143 9.15 -2.63 -24.87
C THR A 143 10.13 -1.46 -24.92
N GLY A 144 10.59 -1.06 -26.10
CA GLY A 144 11.47 0.09 -26.29
C GLY A 144 10.83 1.41 -25.82
N LEU A 145 9.57 1.63 -26.18
CA LEU A 145 8.78 2.78 -25.73
C LEU A 145 8.50 2.75 -24.22
N LEU A 146 8.21 1.57 -23.64
CA LEU A 146 8.05 1.43 -22.20
C LEU A 146 9.32 1.85 -21.44
N CYS A 147 10.49 1.42 -21.92
CA CYS A 147 11.77 1.84 -21.36
C CYS A 147 11.97 3.37 -21.46
N MET A 148 11.62 3.99 -22.60
CA MET A 148 11.68 5.44 -22.75
C MET A 148 10.79 6.18 -21.74
N ILE A 149 9.55 5.71 -21.54
CA ILE A 149 8.63 6.26 -20.53
C ILE A 149 9.27 6.17 -19.14
N ALA A 150 9.80 5.00 -18.78
CA ALA A 150 10.44 4.78 -17.49
C ALA A 150 11.66 5.70 -17.28
N TYR A 151 12.52 5.88 -18.29
CA TYR A 151 13.67 6.81 -18.20
C TYR A 151 13.27 8.25 -17.95
N VAL A 152 12.17 8.72 -18.57
CA VAL A 152 11.65 10.07 -18.36
C VAL A 152 11.10 10.22 -16.94
N LYS A 153 10.28 9.26 -16.51
CA LYS A 153 9.64 9.26 -15.19
C LYS A 153 10.66 9.15 -14.04
N LEU A 154 11.73 8.38 -14.24
CA LEU A 154 12.83 8.26 -13.28
C LEU A 154 13.72 9.52 -13.21
N GLY A 155 13.44 10.60 -13.95
CA GLY A 155 14.14 11.89 -13.78
C GLY A 155 15.65 11.84 -14.05
N PHE A 156 16.09 11.02 -15.02
CA PHE A 156 17.52 10.87 -15.32
C PHE A 156 18.10 12.14 -15.98
N GLY A 157 19.23 12.65 -15.47
CA GLY A 157 19.81 13.94 -15.90
C GLY A 157 20.21 14.01 -17.38
N LYS A 158 20.48 12.87 -18.04
CA LYS A 158 20.76 12.78 -19.49
C LYS A 158 19.63 12.14 -20.29
N LYS A 159 18.36 12.31 -19.87
CA LYS A 159 17.18 11.68 -20.51
C LYS A 159 17.12 11.82 -22.04
N TRP A 160 17.57 12.94 -22.60
CA TRP A 160 17.57 13.18 -24.05
C TRP A 160 18.42 12.17 -24.84
N LEU A 161 19.54 11.71 -24.29
CA LEU A 161 20.37 10.68 -24.93
C LEU A 161 19.63 9.34 -25.00
N PHE A 162 18.95 8.97 -23.92
CA PHE A 162 18.16 7.73 -23.85
C PHE A 162 16.90 7.82 -24.70
N LEU A 163 16.30 8.99 -24.82
CA LEU A 163 15.16 9.21 -25.71
C LEU A 163 15.56 9.13 -27.19
N PHE A 164 16.67 9.77 -27.56
CA PHE A 164 17.19 9.70 -28.93
C PHE A 164 17.60 8.27 -29.29
N TRP A 165 18.38 7.61 -28.43
CA TRP A 165 18.78 6.22 -28.65
C TRP A 165 17.57 5.29 -28.64
N GLY A 166 16.65 5.46 -27.69
CA GLY A 166 15.39 4.71 -27.61
C GLY A 166 14.54 4.84 -28.88
N LEU A 167 14.51 6.02 -29.50
CA LEU A 167 13.85 6.20 -30.79
C LEU A 167 14.52 5.36 -31.89
N LEU A 168 15.86 5.31 -31.93
CA LEU A 168 16.57 4.43 -32.87
C LEU A 168 16.27 2.95 -32.59
N VAL A 169 16.18 2.55 -31.33
CA VAL A 169 15.77 1.18 -30.93
C VAL A 169 14.37 0.89 -31.45
N VAL A 170 13.39 1.76 -31.17
CA VAL A 170 12.00 1.59 -31.59
C VAL A 170 11.85 1.51 -33.10
N LEU A 171 12.62 2.28 -33.87
CA LEU A 171 12.57 2.27 -35.33
C LEU A 171 13.41 1.14 -35.96
N SER A 172 14.37 0.58 -35.23
CA SER A 172 15.30 -0.42 -35.78
C SER A 172 14.63 -1.67 -36.36
N PRO A 173 13.52 -2.23 -35.83
CA PRO A 173 12.88 -3.40 -36.41
C PRO A 173 12.41 -3.19 -37.85
N LEU A 174 12.00 -1.97 -38.22
CA LEU A 174 11.62 -1.64 -39.59
C LEU A 174 12.83 -1.77 -40.54
N PHE A 175 13.96 -1.19 -40.14
CA PHE A 175 15.17 -1.16 -40.95
C PHE A 175 15.91 -2.49 -40.98
N VAL A 176 15.76 -3.35 -39.97
CA VAL A 176 16.28 -4.74 -40.00
C VAL A 176 15.27 -5.74 -40.57
N LYS A 177 14.11 -5.29 -41.06
CA LYS A 177 13.03 -6.11 -41.64
C LYS A 177 12.52 -7.21 -40.69
N MET A 178 12.23 -6.79 -39.45
CA MET A 178 11.65 -7.61 -38.40
C MET A 178 10.19 -7.32 -38.09
N THR A 179 9.61 -6.27 -38.67
CA THR A 179 8.21 -5.90 -38.45
C THR A 179 7.72 -5.00 -39.59
N HIS A 180 6.41 -4.90 -39.75
CA HIS A 180 5.75 -3.96 -40.64
C HIS A 180 5.52 -2.61 -39.95
N PHE A 181 5.30 -1.56 -40.74
CA PHE A 181 4.99 -0.23 -40.23
C PHE A 181 3.74 -0.22 -39.32
N ILE A 182 2.67 -0.93 -39.71
CA ILE A 182 1.43 -1.01 -38.92
C ILE A 182 1.67 -1.61 -37.52
N ASP A 183 2.59 -2.57 -37.40
CA ASP A 183 2.92 -3.21 -36.12
C ASP A 183 3.50 -2.20 -35.12
N VAL A 184 4.22 -1.19 -35.63
CA VAL A 184 4.78 -0.08 -34.83
C VAL A 184 3.67 0.83 -34.36
N VAL A 185 2.72 1.18 -35.25
CA VAL A 185 1.59 2.06 -34.95
C VAL A 185 0.70 1.44 -33.88
N VAL A 186 0.37 0.14 -34.01
CA VAL A 186 -0.46 -0.58 -33.04
C VAL A 186 0.27 -0.80 -31.72
N ALA A 187 1.59 -1.00 -31.74
CA ALA A 187 2.37 -1.14 -30.52
C ALA A 187 2.55 0.19 -29.75
N ALA A 188 2.54 1.34 -30.43
CA ALA A 188 2.85 2.64 -29.83
C ALA A 188 1.99 3.06 -28.62
N PRO A 189 0.65 2.91 -28.61
CA PRO A 189 -0.18 3.32 -27.47
C PRO A 189 -0.12 2.36 -26.27
N LEU A 190 0.23 1.08 -26.47
CA LEU A 190 0.14 0.06 -25.43
C LEU A 190 1.01 0.38 -24.19
N PRO A 191 2.27 0.80 -24.30
CA PRO A 191 3.13 1.11 -23.17
C PRO A 191 2.60 2.23 -22.29
N PHE A 192 1.99 3.27 -22.88
CA PHE A 192 1.40 4.38 -22.13
C PHE A 192 0.22 3.91 -21.28
N LEU A 193 -0.67 3.11 -21.87
CA LEU A 193 -1.80 2.52 -21.16
C LEU A 193 -1.32 1.58 -20.03
N CYS A 194 -0.39 0.67 -20.33
CA CYS A 194 0.12 -0.28 -19.35
C CYS A 194 0.83 0.41 -18.19
N TYR A 195 1.64 1.44 -18.48
CA TYR A 195 2.33 2.23 -17.47
C TYR A 195 1.34 3.00 -16.59
N ALA A 196 0.30 3.61 -17.17
CA ALA A 196 -0.74 4.31 -16.41
C ALA A 196 -1.55 3.36 -15.50
N ILE A 197 -1.90 2.17 -16.00
CA ILE A 197 -2.56 1.13 -15.19
C ILE A 197 -1.63 0.71 -14.03
N ALA A 198 -0.36 0.45 -14.31
CA ALA A 198 0.62 0.06 -13.29
C ALA A 198 0.85 1.16 -12.23
N GLU A 199 0.92 2.44 -12.62
CA GLU A 199 0.96 3.57 -11.69
C GLU A 199 -0.30 3.63 -10.82
N LYS A 200 -1.49 3.41 -11.39
CA LYS A 200 -2.75 3.41 -10.65
C LYS A 200 -2.84 2.24 -9.66
N MET A 201 -2.42 1.04 -10.07
CA MET A 201 -2.39 -0.14 -9.21
C MET A 201 -1.35 0.01 -8.09
N SER A 202 -0.17 0.53 -8.42
CA SER A 202 0.89 0.78 -7.45
C SER A 202 0.49 1.88 -6.47
N SER A 203 -0.11 2.99 -6.91
CA SER A 203 -0.59 4.05 -6.00
C SER A 203 -1.75 3.60 -5.12
N ALA A 204 -2.63 2.72 -5.61
CA ALA A 204 -3.66 2.07 -4.80
C ALA A 204 -3.05 1.14 -3.73
N LYS A 205 -2.00 0.39 -4.09
CA LYS A 205 -1.24 -0.49 -3.20
C LYS A 205 -0.37 0.28 -2.19
N ILE A 206 0.30 1.34 -2.62
CA ILE A 206 1.04 2.27 -1.76
C ILE A 206 0.06 2.95 -0.83
N ARG A 207 -1.14 3.36 -1.25
CA ARG A 207 -2.17 3.87 -0.32
C ARG A 207 -2.59 2.82 0.70
N THR A 208 -2.65 1.54 0.37
CA THR A 208 -3.00 0.48 1.32
C THR A 208 -1.83 0.09 2.22
N GLU A 209 -0.61 0.07 1.70
CA GLU A 209 0.63 -0.21 2.43
C GLU A 209 1.07 0.98 3.29
N THR A 210 0.95 2.24 2.84
CA THR A 210 1.16 3.44 3.69
C THR A 210 0.04 3.62 4.70
N VAL A 211 -1.20 3.19 4.44
CA VAL A 211 -2.23 3.12 5.49
C VAL A 211 -1.91 2.03 6.52
N GLN A 212 -1.20 0.96 6.14
CA GLN A 212 -0.67 -0.06 7.08
C GLN A 212 0.68 0.32 7.73
N GLU A 213 1.55 1.08 7.06
CA GLU A 213 2.86 1.53 7.57
C GLU A 213 2.77 2.81 8.39
N ILE A 214 1.79 3.69 8.13
CA ILE A 214 1.49 4.86 8.97
C ILE A 214 0.69 4.44 10.24
N VAL A 215 0.38 3.15 10.40
CA VAL A 215 -0.02 2.57 11.68
C VAL A 215 0.88 1.40 12.05
N LYS A 216 2.20 1.62 12.07
CA LYS A 216 3.03 1.02 13.12
C LYS A 216 3.35 2.10 14.15
N THR A 217 2.40 2.37 15.03
CA THR A 217 2.76 2.79 16.39
C THR A 217 3.55 1.64 17.01
N PHE A 218 4.87 1.65 16.84
CA PHE A 218 5.72 0.68 17.51
C PHE A 218 5.54 0.88 19.02
N THR A 219 4.98 -0.13 19.68
CA THR A 219 4.87 -0.13 21.13
C THR A 219 6.28 -0.15 21.73
N LEU A 220 6.47 0.39 22.95
CA LEU A 220 7.76 0.35 23.63
C LEU A 220 8.33 -1.08 23.71
N GLU A 221 7.47 -2.08 23.88
CA GLU A 221 7.81 -3.51 23.84
C GLU A 221 8.46 -3.89 22.51
N SER A 222 7.83 -3.51 21.39
CA SER A 222 8.33 -3.80 20.05
C SER A 222 9.65 -3.06 19.76
N LEU A 223 9.80 -1.82 20.25
CA LEU A 223 11.02 -1.02 20.08
C LEU A 223 12.20 -1.61 20.86
N VAL A 224 11.98 -1.94 22.14
CA VAL A 224 12.97 -2.60 22.99
C VAL A 224 13.39 -3.95 22.41
N GLN A 225 12.45 -4.73 21.88
CA GLN A 225 12.76 -6.00 21.24
C GLN A 225 13.51 -5.81 19.92
N SER A 226 13.13 -4.82 19.10
CA SER A 226 13.75 -4.51 17.81
C SER A 226 15.22 -4.13 17.97
N VAL A 227 15.54 -3.27 18.95
CA VAL A 227 16.93 -2.87 19.24
C VAL A 227 17.77 -4.05 19.72
N ALA A 228 17.19 -4.95 20.51
CA ALA A 228 17.87 -6.16 21.00
C ALA A 228 18.14 -7.21 19.91
N ILE A 229 17.32 -7.27 18.85
CA ILE A 229 17.58 -8.13 17.69
C ILE A 229 18.45 -7.46 16.61
N GLY A 230 18.92 -6.24 16.87
CA GLY A 230 19.87 -5.52 16.00
C GLY A 230 19.25 -4.52 15.02
N ILE A 231 17.95 -4.23 15.10
CA ILE A 231 17.29 -3.18 14.32
C ILE A 231 17.53 -1.84 15.04
N ARG A 232 18.49 -1.05 14.54
CA ARG A 232 19.00 0.16 15.20
C ARG A 232 19.09 1.37 14.25
N ASP A 233 18.10 1.52 13.37
CA ASP A 233 17.98 2.71 12.51
C ASP A 233 17.52 3.94 13.30
N GLU A 234 17.81 5.13 12.78
CA GLU A 234 17.55 6.41 13.44
C GLU A 234 16.09 6.58 13.88
N SER A 235 15.12 6.17 13.05
CA SER A 235 13.69 6.31 13.36
C SER A 235 13.25 5.43 14.53
N THR A 236 13.79 4.21 14.61
CA THR A 236 13.59 3.30 15.74
C THR A 236 14.19 3.87 17.02
N LEU A 237 15.39 4.46 16.96
CA LEU A 237 16.06 5.04 18.13
C LEU A 237 15.33 6.28 18.65
N VAL A 238 14.86 7.17 17.78
CA VAL A 238 14.04 8.35 18.15
C VAL A 238 12.76 7.91 18.87
N SER A 239 12.05 6.94 18.30
CA SER A 239 10.81 6.42 18.92
C SER A 239 11.09 5.76 20.28
N LEU A 240 12.21 5.07 20.42
CA LEU A 240 12.63 4.46 21.68
C LEU A 240 12.96 5.51 22.74
N ILE A 241 13.69 6.57 22.37
CA ILE A 241 14.00 7.71 23.25
C ILE A 241 12.72 8.32 23.82
N GLU A 242 11.72 8.57 22.97
CA GLU A 242 10.44 9.12 23.41
C GLU A 242 9.72 8.18 24.38
N GLY A 243 9.66 6.88 24.06
CA GLY A 243 9.03 5.87 24.90
C GLY A 243 9.69 5.75 26.28
N LEU A 244 11.02 5.74 26.33
CA LEU A 244 11.78 5.69 27.58
C LEU A 244 11.67 6.98 28.39
N THR A 245 11.61 8.13 27.73
CA THR A 245 11.40 9.42 28.41
C THR A 245 10.06 9.46 29.16
N ARG A 246 9.01 8.85 28.59
CA ARG A 246 7.71 8.70 29.27
C ARG A 246 7.79 7.76 30.47
N VAL A 247 8.62 6.72 30.41
CA VAL A 247 8.88 5.83 31.55
C VAL A 247 9.65 6.59 32.64
N GLU A 248 10.70 7.32 32.27
CA GLU A 248 11.55 8.09 33.20
C GLU A 248 10.75 9.13 34.01
N LYS A 249 9.80 9.82 33.38
CA LYS A 249 8.94 10.82 34.04
C LYS A 249 8.09 10.24 35.17
N ASN A 250 7.84 8.94 35.17
CA ASN A 250 6.93 8.27 36.08
C ASN A 250 7.63 7.18 36.91
N LEU A 251 8.95 7.31 37.15
CA LEU A 251 9.67 6.39 38.02
C LEU A 251 9.45 6.69 39.50
N THR A 252 9.21 5.64 40.28
CA THR A 252 9.33 5.69 41.74
C THR A 252 10.78 5.44 42.19
N GLU A 253 11.10 5.76 43.45
CA GLU A 253 12.43 5.46 44.03
C GLU A 253 12.77 3.97 44.01
N GLU A 254 11.77 3.09 44.12
CA GLU A 254 11.93 1.64 43.96
C GLU A 254 12.29 1.27 42.52
N ASP A 255 11.63 1.88 41.54
CA ASP A 255 11.90 1.62 40.12
C ASP A 255 13.31 2.10 39.72
N ARG A 256 13.78 3.23 40.29
CA ARG A 256 15.16 3.73 40.10
C ARG A 256 16.20 2.73 40.58
N LYS A 257 16.03 2.17 41.78
CA LYS A 257 16.93 1.13 42.32
C LYS A 257 16.93 -0.13 41.46
N ASN A 258 15.75 -0.59 41.03
CA ASN A 258 15.61 -1.76 40.15
C ASN A 258 16.34 -1.58 38.81
N ILE A 259 16.33 -0.35 38.27
CA ILE A 259 17.08 -0.01 37.06
C ILE A 259 18.59 -0.05 37.32
N GLU A 260 19.07 0.58 38.40
CA GLU A 260 20.49 0.59 38.78
C GLU A 260 21.04 -0.83 39.01
N GLU A 261 20.26 -1.71 39.64
CA GLU A 261 20.62 -3.12 39.81
C GLU A 261 20.64 -3.89 38.49
N ALA A 262 19.77 -3.54 37.54
CA ALA A 262 19.72 -4.17 36.22
C ALA A 262 20.84 -3.70 35.29
N THR A 263 21.38 -2.50 35.53
CA THR A 263 22.48 -1.91 34.76
C THR A 263 23.86 -2.17 35.38
N SER A 264 23.94 -2.53 36.67
CA SER A 264 25.18 -2.79 37.42
C SER A 264 26.18 -3.76 36.76
N SER A 265 25.67 -4.78 36.04
CA SER A 265 26.51 -5.79 35.36
C SER A 265 26.90 -5.42 33.93
N LEU A 266 26.50 -4.24 33.44
CA LEU A 266 26.78 -3.77 32.07
C LEU A 266 28.13 -3.04 31.99
N ASN A 267 28.78 -3.13 30.83
CA ASN A 267 30.02 -2.39 30.56
C ASN A 267 29.96 -1.66 29.19
N PRO A 268 29.94 -0.31 29.18
CA PRO A 268 29.95 0.59 30.34
C PRO A 268 28.64 0.50 31.15
N ASN A 269 28.71 0.73 32.46
CA ASN A 269 27.53 0.81 33.30
C ASN A 269 26.88 2.19 33.11
N PRO A 270 25.67 2.27 32.54
CA PRO A 270 24.99 3.55 32.37
C PRO A 270 24.50 4.15 33.69
N GLY A 271 24.37 3.39 34.77
CA GLY A 271 23.80 3.88 36.03
C GLY A 271 22.29 4.02 35.95
N THR A 272 21.80 5.18 35.54
CA THR A 272 20.36 5.51 35.54
C THR A 272 19.69 5.34 34.17
N LEU A 273 18.35 5.28 34.15
CA LEU A 273 17.60 5.29 32.87
C LEU A 273 17.79 6.61 32.11
N LYS A 274 17.97 7.73 32.82
CA LYS A 274 18.31 9.02 32.20
C LYS A 274 19.63 8.96 31.44
N ASP A 275 20.63 8.25 31.97
CA ASP A 275 21.92 8.08 31.30
C ASP A 275 21.82 7.17 30.07
N VAL A 276 20.97 6.14 30.12
CA VAL A 276 20.64 5.32 28.93
C VAL A 276 19.99 6.17 27.84
N ILE A 277 19.00 7.00 28.20
CA ILE A 277 18.33 7.92 27.27
C ILE A 277 19.34 8.91 26.67
N ASN A 278 20.19 9.51 27.49
CA ASN A 278 21.24 10.41 27.03
C ASN A 278 22.25 9.73 26.10
N GLY A 279 22.59 8.46 26.37
CA GLY A 279 23.43 7.65 25.49
C GLY A 279 22.79 7.46 24.11
N LEU A 280 21.49 7.17 24.06
CA LEU A 280 20.73 7.06 22.80
C LEU A 280 20.65 8.40 22.06
N ILE A 281 20.40 9.52 22.76
CA ILE A 281 20.39 10.86 22.17
C ILE A 281 21.75 11.21 21.56
N ARG A 282 22.85 10.92 22.26
CA ARG A 282 24.21 11.10 21.72
C ARG A 282 24.46 10.21 20.51
N SER A 283 23.87 9.02 20.47
CA SER A 283 24.05 8.08 19.35
C SER A 283 23.40 8.50 18.04
N ILE A 284 22.48 9.47 18.06
CA ILE A 284 21.89 10.06 16.86
C ILE A 284 22.44 11.47 16.56
N ASN A 285 23.39 11.95 17.37
CA ASN A 285 23.98 13.27 17.18
C ASN A 285 25.17 13.23 16.20
N VAL A 286 25.09 14.05 15.15
CA VAL A 286 26.10 14.15 14.09
C VAL A 286 27.48 14.54 14.62
N GLU A 287 27.57 15.46 15.58
CA GLU A 287 28.84 15.89 16.18
C GLU A 287 29.51 14.73 16.92
N THR A 288 28.73 13.92 17.64
CA THR A 288 29.24 12.71 18.32
C THR A 288 29.79 11.69 17.33
N HIS A 289 29.16 11.54 16.15
CA HIS A 289 29.67 10.66 15.09
C HIS A 289 31.00 11.15 14.52
N LEU A 290 31.13 12.46 14.31
CA LEU A 290 32.36 13.08 13.80
C LEU A 290 33.51 12.95 14.80
N ASP A 291 33.24 13.17 16.09
CA ASP A 291 34.24 13.03 17.15
C ASP A 291 34.68 11.57 17.32
N LYS A 292 33.75 10.62 17.25
CA LYS A 292 34.12 9.20 17.27
C LYS A 292 34.93 8.80 16.04
N ALA A 293 34.60 9.33 14.86
CA ALA A 293 35.40 9.09 13.66
C ALA A 293 36.82 9.66 13.79
N ARG A 294 36.97 10.86 14.37
CA ARG A 294 38.27 11.45 14.70
C ARG A 294 39.07 10.60 15.67
N GLU A 295 38.44 10.08 16.73
CA GLU A 295 39.10 9.21 17.71
C GLU A 295 39.63 7.92 17.07
N LEU A 296 38.80 7.27 16.24
CA LEU A 296 39.13 5.97 15.63
C LEU A 296 40.18 6.08 14.50
N PHE A 297 40.12 7.15 13.70
CA PHE A 297 40.86 7.22 12.43
C PHE A 297 41.71 8.49 12.28
N GLY A 298 41.47 9.53 13.09
CA GLY A 298 42.07 10.86 12.97
C GLY A 298 43.36 11.07 13.77
N LYS A 299 43.99 10.02 14.31
CA LYS A 299 45.19 10.09 15.17
C LYS A 299 46.22 11.13 14.64
N GLU A 300 46.35 12.23 15.39
CA GLU A 300 47.30 13.33 15.23
C GLU A 300 47.16 14.28 14.01
N LYS A 301 46.06 14.23 13.25
CA LYS A 301 45.81 15.20 12.16
C LYS A 301 44.90 16.33 12.62
N LYS A 302 45.43 17.56 12.69
CA LYS A 302 44.66 18.78 13.04
C LYS A 302 43.48 19.04 12.10
N ASP A 303 43.60 18.70 10.81
CA ASP A 303 42.57 18.89 9.79
C ASP A 303 42.03 17.53 9.28
N TYR A 304 41.53 16.69 10.18
CA TYR A 304 40.92 15.41 9.81
C TYR A 304 39.43 15.58 9.46
N SER A 305 39.06 15.13 8.26
CA SER A 305 37.67 14.96 7.83
C SER A 305 37.43 13.49 7.49
N PRO A 306 36.43 12.83 8.10
CA PRO A 306 36.19 11.40 7.89
C PRO A 306 35.61 11.13 6.50
N THR A 307 36.07 10.05 5.88
CA THR A 307 35.40 9.50 4.69
C THR A 307 34.05 8.90 5.08
N ASP A 308 33.11 8.77 4.13
CA ASP A 308 31.81 8.13 4.36
C ASP A 308 31.91 6.73 5.01
N LYS A 309 33.00 6.01 4.72
CA LYS A 309 33.26 4.67 5.30
C LYS A 309 33.62 4.78 6.79
N GLU A 310 34.51 5.71 7.13
CA GLU A 310 34.98 5.94 8.51
C GLU A 310 33.85 6.51 9.36
N LEU A 311 33.06 7.44 8.81
CA LEU A 311 31.87 7.98 9.45
C LEU A 311 30.84 6.88 9.73
N LYS A 312 30.58 5.99 8.77
CA LYS A 312 29.66 4.87 8.98
C LYS A 312 30.14 3.91 10.08
N GLN A 313 31.43 3.61 10.13
CA GLN A 313 32.00 2.76 11.19
C GLN A 313 31.90 3.43 12.57
N ALA A 314 32.12 4.75 12.64
CA ALA A 314 31.92 5.51 13.85
C ALA A 314 30.46 5.49 14.32
N ILE A 315 29.50 5.69 13.40
CA ILE A 315 28.06 5.59 13.69
C ILE A 315 27.70 4.21 14.23
N GLU A 316 28.13 3.14 13.56
CA GLU A 316 27.87 1.76 13.98
C GLU A 316 28.41 1.49 15.40
N GLU A 317 29.60 1.99 15.73
CA GLU A 317 30.20 1.84 17.06
C GLU A 317 29.43 2.61 18.14
N VAL A 318 29.10 3.89 17.90
CA VAL A 318 28.36 4.71 18.88
C VAL A 318 26.96 4.15 19.12
N VAL A 319 26.23 3.79 18.06
CA VAL A 319 24.90 3.19 18.16
C VAL A 319 24.97 1.83 18.86
N SER A 320 26.00 1.03 18.56
CA SER A 320 26.20 -0.25 19.23
C SER A 320 26.39 -0.09 20.73
N ILE A 321 27.26 0.82 21.16
CA ILE A 321 27.51 1.12 22.58
C ILE A 321 26.22 1.60 23.27
N ALA A 322 25.49 2.54 22.67
CA ALA A 322 24.27 3.09 23.25
C ALA A 322 23.14 2.05 23.40
N CYS A 323 23.11 1.03 22.53
CA CYS A 323 22.10 -0.01 22.53
C CYS A 323 22.44 -1.21 23.44
N ARG A 324 23.67 -1.33 23.95
CA ARG A 324 24.09 -2.46 24.81
C ARG A 324 23.18 -2.75 26.00
N PRO A 325 22.58 -1.75 26.69
CA PRO A 325 21.67 -2.03 27.79
C PRO A 325 20.49 -2.92 27.39
N PHE A 326 20.01 -2.82 26.14
CA PHE A 326 18.89 -3.61 25.65
C PHE A 326 19.26 -5.05 25.28
N ASP A 327 20.55 -5.38 25.17
CA ASP A 327 21.00 -6.75 24.97
C ASP A 327 20.76 -7.59 26.24
N SER A 328 20.71 -6.95 27.42
CA SER A 328 20.39 -7.61 28.70
C SER A 328 18.89 -7.92 28.82
N PRO A 329 18.50 -9.20 28.94
CA PRO A 329 17.11 -9.57 29.23
C PRO A 329 16.61 -8.96 30.53
N LYS A 330 17.47 -8.91 31.57
CA LYS A 330 17.13 -8.34 32.89
C LYS A 330 16.70 -6.88 32.76
N PHE A 331 17.47 -6.06 32.04
CA PHE A 331 17.17 -4.66 31.82
C PHE A 331 15.86 -4.47 31.03
N ARG A 332 15.68 -5.23 29.94
CA ARG A 332 14.43 -5.19 29.16
C ARG A 332 13.21 -5.51 30.01
N HIS A 333 13.27 -6.58 30.81
CA HIS A 333 12.16 -6.96 31.69
C HIS A 333 11.83 -5.87 32.72
N VAL A 334 12.83 -5.24 33.34
CA VAL A 334 12.61 -4.14 34.29
C VAL A 334 11.90 -2.96 33.64
N ILE A 335 12.36 -2.51 32.47
CA ILE A 335 11.73 -1.38 31.74
C ILE A 335 10.28 -1.69 31.35
N LEU A 336 10.01 -2.90 30.83
CA LEU A 336 8.67 -3.30 30.43
C LEU A 336 7.73 -3.47 31.63
N ASN A 337 8.23 -3.99 32.75
CA ASN A 337 7.46 -4.12 33.99
C ASN A 337 7.11 -2.75 34.59
N ILE A 338 8.05 -1.80 34.61
CA ILE A 338 7.79 -0.43 35.05
C ILE A 338 6.74 0.23 34.13
N LYS A 339 6.87 0.09 32.81
CA LYS A 339 5.87 0.59 31.86
C LYS A 339 4.48 -0.02 32.14
N LYS A 340 4.41 -1.33 32.40
CA LYS A 340 3.16 -2.04 32.73
C LYS A 340 2.59 -1.55 34.06
N LYS A 341 3.42 -1.42 35.10
CA LYS A 341 3.06 -0.86 36.42
C LYS A 341 2.54 0.58 36.27
N ASN A 342 3.20 1.42 35.50
CA ASN A 342 2.74 2.80 35.23
C ASN A 342 1.42 2.81 34.45
N THR A 343 1.23 1.90 33.50
CA THR A 343 -0.05 1.74 32.78
C THR A 343 -1.16 1.24 33.72
N GLN A 344 -0.83 0.43 34.72
CA GLN A 344 -1.78 -0.07 35.73
C GLN A 344 -2.06 0.93 36.86
N LEU A 345 -1.07 1.71 37.30
CA LEU A 345 -1.21 2.77 38.32
C LEU A 345 -1.92 4.00 37.76
N MET A 346 -1.72 4.32 36.48
CA MET A 346 -2.57 5.29 35.77
C MET A 346 -4.05 4.86 35.74
N ASN A 347 -4.38 3.61 36.05
CA ASN A 347 -5.75 3.08 35.97
C ASN A 347 -6.52 3.01 37.30
N VAL A 348 -5.97 3.37 38.48
CA VAL A 348 -6.64 3.00 39.76
C VAL A 348 -6.88 4.09 40.82
N SER A 349 -6.24 5.27 40.86
CA SER A 349 -6.53 6.17 42.02
C SER A 349 -6.39 7.69 41.87
N ALA A 350 -6.24 8.24 40.67
CA ALA A 350 -6.22 9.70 40.44
C ALA A 350 -7.15 10.17 39.30
N MET A 351 -8.05 9.28 38.86
CA MET A 351 -8.63 9.33 37.52
C MET A 351 -10.13 9.69 37.45
N GLU A 352 -10.85 9.88 38.55
CA GLU A 352 -12.29 10.22 38.43
C GLU A 352 -12.52 11.69 38.08
N GLU A 353 -11.71 12.62 38.60
CA GLU A 353 -11.88 14.06 38.31
C GLU A 353 -11.22 14.45 36.96
N THR A 354 -10.01 13.96 36.68
CA THR A 354 -9.26 14.28 35.44
C THR A 354 -9.78 13.53 34.19
N ALA A 355 -10.38 12.34 34.33
CA ALA A 355 -10.97 11.63 33.18
C ALA A 355 -12.34 12.18 32.78
N SER A 356 -13.09 12.76 33.73
CA SER A 356 -14.33 13.48 33.42
C SER A 356 -14.04 14.70 32.56
N ASP A 357 -13.06 15.52 32.94
CA ASP A 357 -12.70 16.72 32.17
C ASP A 357 -12.07 16.39 30.81
N ARG A 358 -11.26 15.32 30.73
CA ARG A 358 -10.77 14.82 29.43
C ARG A 358 -11.91 14.29 28.55
N SER A 359 -12.89 13.61 29.13
CA SER A 359 -14.05 13.11 28.36
C SER A 359 -14.91 14.28 27.86
N LYS A 360 -15.09 15.33 28.67
CA LYS A 360 -15.74 16.58 28.24
C LYS A 360 -14.98 17.27 27.12
N ASP A 361 -13.65 17.33 27.17
CA ASP A 361 -12.81 17.91 26.08
C ASP A 361 -12.96 17.12 24.77
N ILE A 362 -12.92 15.78 24.83
CA ILE A 362 -13.12 14.93 23.65
C ILE A 362 -14.53 15.13 23.06
N ILE A 363 -15.56 15.16 23.91
CA ILE A 363 -16.93 15.44 23.48
C ILE A 363 -17.02 16.82 22.86
N TYR A 364 -16.40 17.84 23.47
CA TYR A 364 -16.39 19.21 22.97
C TYR A 364 -15.69 19.34 21.61
N LYS A 365 -14.54 18.67 21.43
CA LYS A 365 -13.85 18.60 20.13
C LYS A 365 -14.72 17.93 19.07
N PHE A 366 -15.38 16.83 19.43
CA PHE A 366 -16.25 16.12 18.52
C PHE A 366 -17.49 16.95 18.13
N THR A 367 -18.17 17.58 19.09
CA THR A 367 -19.33 18.43 18.79
C THR A 367 -18.92 19.66 17.98
N SER A 368 -17.74 20.24 18.27
CA SER A 368 -17.16 21.32 17.47
C SER A 368 -16.84 20.89 16.04
N PHE A 369 -16.34 19.66 15.84
CA PHE A 369 -16.14 19.05 14.53
C PHE A 369 -17.47 18.85 13.78
N ILE A 370 -18.50 18.33 14.46
CA ILE A 370 -19.81 18.17 13.85
C ILE A 370 -20.36 19.53 13.39
N GLU A 371 -20.24 20.56 14.23
CA GLU A 371 -20.74 21.91 13.94
C GLU A 371 -19.99 22.58 12.78
N SER A 372 -18.66 22.52 12.77
CA SER A 372 -17.83 23.16 11.75
C SER A 372 -18.00 22.51 10.37
N HIS A 373 -18.32 21.21 10.34
CA HIS A 373 -18.41 20.44 9.11
C HIS A 373 -19.85 20.10 8.67
N LYS A 374 -20.86 20.79 9.21
CA LYS A 374 -22.28 20.59 8.85
C LYS A 374 -22.60 20.69 7.36
N LYS A 375 -21.77 21.39 6.58
CA LYS A 375 -21.97 21.64 5.15
C LYS A 375 -20.99 20.92 4.24
N ASP A 376 -19.96 20.27 4.80
CA ASP A 376 -18.80 19.81 4.04
C ASP A 376 -18.58 18.29 4.13
N ILE A 377 -19.04 17.64 5.21
CA ILE A 377 -18.88 16.19 5.37
C ILE A 377 -20.20 15.48 5.06
N PRO A 378 -20.22 14.57 4.05
CA PRO A 378 -21.45 13.93 3.57
C PRO A 378 -22.29 13.25 4.66
N ILE A 379 -21.66 12.57 5.63
CA ILE A 379 -22.38 11.91 6.73
C ILE A 379 -23.14 12.93 7.59
N ILE A 380 -22.49 14.05 7.92
CA ILE A 380 -23.10 15.07 8.78
C ILE A 380 -24.25 15.74 8.03
N ILE A 381 -24.06 16.06 6.76
CA ILE A 381 -25.10 16.64 5.90
C ILE A 381 -26.31 15.71 5.82
N ALA A 382 -26.08 14.44 5.49
CA ALA A 382 -27.13 13.43 5.33
C ALA A 382 -27.95 13.25 6.62
N LEU A 383 -27.29 13.31 7.77
CA LEU A 383 -27.92 13.15 9.08
C LEU A 383 -28.49 14.47 9.65
N SER A 384 -28.16 15.64 9.09
CA SER A 384 -28.65 16.94 9.57
C SER A 384 -30.00 17.36 8.96
N GLY A 385 -30.57 16.56 8.05
CA GLY A 385 -31.96 16.70 7.60
C GLY A 385 -32.25 17.85 6.62
N THR A 386 -31.23 18.49 6.02
CA THR A 386 -31.46 19.66 5.16
C THR A 386 -31.48 19.41 3.66
N ASN A 387 -31.01 18.26 3.15
CA ASN A 387 -31.09 17.92 1.72
C ASN A 387 -31.21 16.40 1.51
N GLY A 388 -32.11 16.00 0.61
CA GLY A 388 -32.72 14.66 0.52
C GLY A 388 -31.79 13.45 0.45
N HIS A 389 -32.38 12.27 0.69
CA HIS A 389 -31.81 10.90 0.66
C HIS A 389 -30.36 10.78 0.14
N HIS A 390 -29.39 11.26 0.92
CA HIS A 390 -27.98 11.02 0.62
C HIS A 390 -27.67 9.59 1.04
N LYS A 391 -27.43 8.72 0.05
CA LYS A 391 -27.01 7.34 0.29
C LYS A 391 -25.68 7.36 1.05
N LEU A 392 -25.69 6.90 2.30
CA LEU A 392 -24.48 6.77 3.10
C LEU A 392 -23.62 5.66 2.51
N SER A 393 -22.35 5.94 2.25
CA SER A 393 -21.39 4.96 1.75
C SER A 393 -20.25 4.74 2.74
N PHE A 394 -19.56 3.61 2.61
CA PHE A 394 -18.37 3.34 3.42
C PHE A 394 -17.23 4.36 3.16
N GLU A 395 -17.16 4.94 1.96
CA GLU A 395 -16.19 5.99 1.66
C GLU A 395 -16.48 7.26 2.46
N ASN A 396 -17.76 7.59 2.67
CA ASN A 396 -18.17 8.72 3.51
C ASN A 396 -17.73 8.50 4.98
N ILE A 397 -17.77 7.24 5.46
CA ILE A 397 -17.31 6.88 6.81
C ILE A 397 -15.80 7.05 6.93
N ARG A 398 -15.06 6.60 5.92
CA ARG A 398 -13.60 6.75 5.87
C ARG A 398 -13.20 8.21 5.84
N GLU A 399 -13.88 9.03 5.04
CA GLU A 399 -13.66 10.47 4.99
C GLU A 399 -13.90 11.12 6.35
N PHE A 400 -15.06 10.88 6.96
CA PHE A 400 -15.39 11.38 8.31
C PHE A 400 -14.29 11.02 9.31
N SER A 401 -13.91 9.73 9.35
CA SER A 401 -12.89 9.21 10.27
C SER A 401 -11.50 9.83 10.03
N ARG A 402 -11.17 10.15 8.78
CA ARG A 402 -9.91 10.79 8.41
C ARG A 402 -9.89 12.25 8.84
N GLU A 403 -10.94 13.01 8.57
CA GLU A 403 -11.01 14.43 8.93
C GLU A 403 -11.01 14.62 10.46
N LEU A 404 -11.70 13.75 11.20
CA LEU A 404 -11.73 13.80 12.66
C LEU A 404 -10.36 13.59 13.32
N ARG A 405 -9.46 12.84 12.67
CA ARG A 405 -8.09 12.57 13.17
C ARG A 405 -7.08 13.66 12.81
N LYS A 406 -7.43 14.66 11.99
CA LYS A 406 -6.51 15.76 11.65
C LYS A 406 -6.49 16.81 12.78
N PRO A 407 -5.42 17.61 12.87
CA PRO A 407 -5.45 18.85 13.64
C PRO A 407 -6.62 19.74 13.17
N PRO A 408 -7.35 20.41 14.09
CA PRO A 408 -7.08 20.55 15.52
C PRO A 408 -7.74 19.48 16.42
N TYR A 409 -8.46 18.51 15.86
CA TYR A 409 -9.31 17.60 16.63
C TYR A 409 -8.53 16.39 17.18
N GLU A 410 -7.74 15.73 16.33
CA GLU A 410 -6.83 14.62 16.70
C GLU A 410 -7.47 13.54 17.60
N ILE A 411 -8.74 13.21 17.34
CA ILE A 411 -9.52 12.23 18.11
C ILE A 411 -10.06 11.12 17.21
N SER A 412 -10.17 9.91 17.75
CA SER A 412 -10.77 8.76 17.06
C SER A 412 -12.24 8.57 17.43
N PRO A 413 -13.07 7.96 16.56
CA PRO A 413 -14.45 7.62 16.89
C PRO A 413 -14.58 6.78 18.17
N GLU A 414 -13.63 5.89 18.41
CA GLU A 414 -13.61 5.04 19.62
C GLU A 414 -13.34 5.86 20.89
N GLU A 415 -12.45 6.85 20.82
CA GLU A 415 -12.21 7.78 21.94
C GLU A 415 -13.46 8.60 22.24
N VAL A 416 -14.16 9.08 21.20
CA VAL A 416 -15.42 9.81 21.34
C VAL A 416 -16.50 8.93 21.98
N TRP A 417 -16.64 7.68 21.53
CA TRP A 417 -17.61 6.74 22.12
C TRP A 417 -17.34 6.52 23.61
N ASN A 418 -16.09 6.23 23.95
CA ASN A 418 -15.70 5.99 25.33
C ASN A 418 -15.87 7.24 26.20
N ALA A 419 -15.64 8.43 25.65
CA ALA A 419 -15.89 9.69 26.33
C ALA A 419 -17.39 9.88 26.62
N TYR A 420 -18.26 9.68 25.63
CA TYR A 420 -19.72 9.69 25.83
C TYR A 420 -20.17 8.66 26.87
N HIS A 421 -19.66 7.43 26.80
CA HIS A 421 -20.02 6.38 27.75
C HIS A 421 -19.62 6.72 29.19
N ARG A 422 -18.46 7.34 29.39
CA ARG A 422 -18.01 7.77 30.72
C ARG A 422 -18.86 8.90 31.30
N VAL A 423 -19.28 9.84 30.45
CA VAL A 423 -20.07 11.01 30.88
C VAL A 423 -21.55 10.66 31.08
N ASP A 424 -22.09 9.72 30.30
CA ASP A 424 -23.50 9.38 30.29
C ASP A 424 -23.72 7.87 30.13
N THR A 425 -23.47 7.13 31.20
CA THR A 425 -23.67 5.66 31.23
C THR A 425 -25.12 5.24 31.07
N ALA A 426 -26.09 6.14 31.33
CA ALA A 426 -27.51 5.85 31.22
C ALA A 426 -27.98 5.83 29.75
N ARG A 427 -27.48 6.74 28.91
CA ARG A 427 -27.87 6.84 27.50
C ARG A 427 -26.90 6.18 26.53
N VAL A 428 -25.69 5.84 26.97
CA VAL A 428 -24.64 5.32 26.09
C VAL A 428 -24.27 3.89 26.46
N LYS A 429 -24.49 2.95 25.53
CA LYS A 429 -24.08 1.55 25.71
C LYS A 429 -22.57 1.38 25.53
N PRO A 430 -21.94 0.44 26.26
CA PRO A 430 -20.52 0.17 26.09
C PRO A 430 -20.23 -0.40 24.69
N LEU A 431 -19.12 0.04 24.09
CA LEU A 431 -18.72 -0.40 22.76
C LEU A 431 -18.24 -1.87 22.74
N GLY A 432 -17.55 -2.31 23.79
CA GLY A 432 -17.01 -3.67 23.92
C GLY A 432 -16.15 -4.09 22.72
N ASP A 433 -16.40 -5.32 22.22
CA ASP A 433 -15.73 -5.88 21.05
C ASP A 433 -16.40 -5.47 19.72
N LYS A 434 -17.50 -4.71 19.75
CA LYS A 434 -18.30 -4.32 18.57
C LYS A 434 -17.74 -3.08 17.87
N LYS A 435 -16.44 -3.09 17.56
CA LYS A 435 -15.74 -2.01 16.86
C LYS A 435 -16.03 -2.08 15.36
N SER A 436 -17.11 -1.45 14.92
CA SER A 436 -17.48 -1.32 13.51
C SER A 436 -17.30 0.12 13.03
N PRO A 437 -16.77 0.36 11.82
CA PRO A 437 -16.72 1.70 11.21
C PRO A 437 -18.11 2.37 11.13
N SER A 438 -19.18 1.57 10.98
CA SER A 438 -20.57 2.06 10.93
C SER A 438 -21.02 2.75 12.22
N ASN A 439 -20.32 2.54 13.34
CA ASN A 439 -20.59 3.23 14.61
C ASN A 439 -20.45 4.76 14.52
N ILE A 440 -19.74 5.27 13.50
CA ILE A 440 -19.73 6.71 13.20
C ILE A 440 -21.15 7.24 12.97
N ILE A 441 -22.03 6.47 12.33
CA ILE A 441 -23.43 6.87 12.10
C ILE A 441 -24.16 7.05 13.43
N SER A 442 -24.03 6.08 14.34
CA SER A 442 -24.62 6.17 15.68
C SER A 442 -24.08 7.37 16.47
N LEU A 443 -22.77 7.60 16.44
CA LEU A 443 -22.13 8.75 17.10
C LEU A 443 -22.64 10.08 16.55
N THR A 444 -22.70 10.21 15.23
CA THR A 444 -23.17 11.43 14.59
C THR A 444 -24.65 11.67 14.86
N LYS A 445 -25.51 10.64 14.77
CA LYS A 445 -26.94 10.75 15.12
C LYS A 445 -27.13 11.19 16.58
N PHE A 446 -26.37 10.63 17.50
CA PHE A 446 -26.42 11.00 18.93
C PHE A 446 -25.96 12.45 19.15
N ALA A 447 -24.84 12.87 18.54
CA ALA A 447 -24.33 14.23 18.69
C ALA A 447 -25.21 15.30 18.04
N LEU A 448 -25.92 14.96 16.95
CA LEU A 448 -26.91 15.84 16.31
C LEU A 448 -28.24 15.90 17.08
N GLY A 449 -28.44 15.05 18.10
CA GLY A 449 -29.70 14.97 18.85
C GLY A 449 -30.80 14.16 18.16
N ASN A 450 -30.47 13.43 17.09
CA ASN A 450 -31.42 12.58 16.36
C ASN A 450 -31.66 11.22 17.03
N SER A 451 -30.85 10.86 18.03
CA SER A 451 -31.00 9.64 18.82
C SER A 451 -30.80 9.94 20.29
N GLU A 452 -31.73 9.51 21.13
CA GLU A 452 -31.63 9.65 22.59
C GLU A 452 -30.65 8.67 23.22
N ILE A 453 -30.41 7.53 22.55
CA ILE A 453 -29.52 6.45 23.02
C ILE A 453 -28.39 6.26 22.01
N LEU A 454 -27.16 6.15 22.52
CA LEU A 454 -25.98 5.79 21.72
C LEU A 454 -25.71 4.28 21.88
N GLU A 455 -25.98 3.52 20.83
CA GLU A 455 -25.74 2.07 20.78
C GLU A 455 -24.98 1.68 19.49
N PRO A 456 -24.17 0.60 19.53
CA PRO A 456 -23.46 0.13 18.34
C PRO A 456 -24.39 -0.01 17.15
N PHE A 457 -23.92 0.37 15.96
CA PHE A 457 -24.78 0.44 14.77
C PHE A 457 -25.44 -0.90 14.45
N VAL A 458 -24.70 -2.00 14.58
CA VAL A 458 -25.20 -3.36 14.40
C VAL A 458 -26.36 -3.67 15.34
N ASP A 459 -26.28 -3.25 16.62
CA ASP A 459 -27.34 -3.47 17.61
C ASP A 459 -28.59 -2.65 17.26
N SER A 460 -28.41 -1.45 16.72
CA SER A 460 -29.52 -0.63 16.24
C SER A 460 -30.23 -1.26 15.04
N VAL A 461 -29.46 -1.86 14.11
CA VAL A 461 -30.00 -2.57 12.95
C VAL A 461 -30.75 -3.82 13.39
N ASP A 462 -30.21 -4.60 14.33
CA ASP A 462 -30.88 -5.77 14.90
C ASP A 462 -32.22 -5.42 15.54
N ARG A 463 -32.25 -4.36 16.35
CA ARG A 463 -33.46 -3.87 16.99
C ARG A 463 -34.50 -3.39 15.98
N LYS A 464 -34.08 -2.61 14.98
CA LYS A 464 -34.96 -2.11 13.91
C LYS A 464 -35.49 -3.25 13.04
N PHE A 465 -34.66 -4.25 12.76
CA PHE A 465 -35.06 -5.45 12.01
C PHE A 465 -36.10 -6.27 12.78
N LYS A 466 -35.89 -6.48 14.09
CA LYS A 466 -36.89 -7.15 14.92
C LYS A 466 -38.23 -6.43 14.89
N LYS A 467 -38.22 -5.09 15.03
CA LYS A 467 -39.43 -4.27 14.92
C LYS A 467 -40.08 -4.37 13.55
N TRP A 468 -39.28 -4.36 12.48
CA TRP A 468 -39.75 -4.51 11.10
C TRP A 468 -40.46 -5.86 10.88
N VAL A 469 -39.90 -6.95 11.43
CA VAL A 469 -40.52 -8.28 11.39
C VAL A 469 -41.84 -8.30 12.19
N GLU A 470 -41.88 -7.69 13.37
CA GLU A 470 -43.09 -7.59 14.20
C GLU A 470 -44.21 -6.79 13.51
N GLU A 471 -43.87 -5.67 12.86
CA GLU A 471 -44.80 -4.88 12.04
C GLU A 471 -45.37 -5.71 10.89
N HIS A 472 -44.53 -6.46 10.18
CA HIS A 472 -44.97 -7.32 9.07
C HIS A 472 -45.87 -8.47 9.55
N ALA A 473 -45.56 -9.06 10.69
CA ALA A 473 -46.40 -10.09 11.28
C ALA A 473 -47.78 -9.55 11.69
N ALA A 474 -47.85 -8.32 12.20
CA ALA A 474 -49.11 -7.64 12.51
C ALA A 474 -49.95 -7.31 11.26
N GLU A 475 -49.30 -7.10 10.12
CA GLU A 475 -49.95 -6.95 8.80
C GLU A 475 -50.36 -8.29 8.17
N GLY A 476 -50.16 -9.42 8.86
CA GLY A 476 -50.51 -10.76 8.37
C GLY A 476 -49.47 -11.39 7.44
N ARG A 477 -48.27 -10.80 7.31
CA ARG A 477 -47.17 -11.37 6.52
C ARG A 477 -46.33 -12.26 7.43
N ILE A 478 -46.40 -13.57 7.22
CA ILE A 478 -45.62 -14.57 7.96
C ILE A 478 -44.55 -15.10 7.03
N TYR A 479 -43.29 -14.97 7.43
CA TYR A 479 -42.15 -15.51 6.71
C TYR A 479 -41.86 -16.95 7.14
N THR A 480 -41.56 -17.80 6.18
CA THR A 480 -41.03 -19.16 6.38
C THR A 480 -39.64 -19.12 7.00
N ASP A 481 -39.18 -20.26 7.53
CA ASP A 481 -37.83 -20.37 8.11
C ASP A 481 -36.73 -20.01 7.10
N ASP A 482 -36.88 -20.44 5.84
CA ASP A 482 -35.96 -20.13 4.73
C ASP A 482 -35.95 -18.63 4.41
N GLU A 483 -37.12 -18.00 4.33
CA GLU A 483 -37.23 -16.55 4.12
C GLU A 483 -36.63 -15.77 5.29
N MET A 484 -36.87 -16.22 6.52
CA MET A 484 -36.32 -15.58 7.72
C MET A 484 -34.79 -15.71 7.79
N GLU A 485 -34.21 -16.83 7.36
CA GLU A 485 -32.75 -16.97 7.22
C GLU A 485 -32.20 -15.95 6.23
N TRP A 486 -32.85 -15.80 5.07
CA TRP A 486 -32.45 -14.82 4.06
C TRP A 486 -32.60 -13.37 4.54
N LEU A 487 -33.70 -13.03 5.21
CA LEU A 487 -33.91 -11.71 5.80
C LEU A 487 -32.83 -11.38 6.84
N LYS A 488 -32.39 -12.35 7.65
CA LYS A 488 -31.28 -12.17 8.59
C LYS A 488 -29.95 -11.91 7.87
N MET A 489 -29.64 -12.67 6.81
CA MET A 489 -28.44 -12.42 6.00
C MET A 489 -28.48 -11.04 5.33
N MET A 490 -29.64 -10.63 4.79
CA MET A 490 -29.84 -9.30 4.23
C MET A 490 -29.62 -8.21 5.28
N LYS A 491 -30.14 -8.40 6.50
CA LYS A 491 -29.92 -7.50 7.63
C LYS A 491 -28.43 -7.41 8.01
N ASP A 492 -27.73 -8.54 8.11
CA ASP A 492 -26.30 -8.57 8.43
C ASP A 492 -25.46 -7.88 7.35
N HIS A 493 -25.87 -8.02 6.08
CA HIS A 493 -25.26 -7.30 4.97
C HIS A 493 -25.46 -5.79 5.11
N VAL A 494 -26.68 -5.32 5.37
CA VAL A 494 -26.97 -3.89 5.62
C VAL A 494 -26.17 -3.34 6.80
N ALA A 495 -26.05 -4.10 7.90
CA ALA A 495 -25.26 -3.70 9.06
C ALA A 495 -23.77 -3.48 8.72
N SER A 496 -23.26 -4.22 7.73
CA SER A 496 -21.85 -4.20 7.31
C SER A 496 -21.57 -3.19 6.19
N PHE A 497 -22.47 -3.09 5.22
CA PHE A 497 -22.25 -2.35 3.96
C PHE A 497 -23.11 -1.10 3.80
N LEU A 498 -24.10 -0.88 4.68
CA LEU A 498 -24.99 0.29 4.66
C LEU A 498 -25.85 0.41 3.40
N GLU A 499 -26.03 -0.69 2.69
CA GLU A 499 -26.91 -0.80 1.55
C GLU A 499 -27.22 -2.26 1.28
N ILE A 500 -28.35 -2.48 0.62
CA ILE A 500 -28.63 -3.73 -0.08
C ILE A 500 -29.34 -3.44 -1.41
N ASP A 501 -28.82 -4.03 -2.48
CA ASP A 501 -29.42 -3.97 -3.80
C ASP A 501 -29.33 -5.33 -4.51
N MET A 502 -29.79 -5.40 -5.77
CA MET A 502 -29.76 -6.66 -6.53
C MET A 502 -28.34 -7.19 -6.74
N LEU A 503 -27.32 -6.33 -6.81
CA LEU A 503 -25.93 -6.74 -6.98
C LEU A 503 -25.35 -7.31 -5.68
N SER A 504 -25.85 -6.89 -4.50
CA SER A 504 -25.45 -7.45 -3.21
C SER A 504 -25.60 -8.97 -3.16
N PHE A 505 -26.57 -9.55 -3.89
CA PHE A 505 -26.78 -11.00 -3.92
C PHE A 505 -25.72 -11.77 -4.73
N ASN A 506 -24.80 -11.09 -5.41
CA ASN A 506 -23.64 -11.70 -6.06
C ASN A 506 -22.45 -11.86 -5.10
N GLU A 507 -22.55 -11.34 -3.88
CA GLU A 507 -21.52 -11.43 -2.85
C GLU A 507 -21.82 -12.56 -1.85
N PRO A 508 -20.81 -13.13 -1.17
CA PRO A 508 -21.02 -14.02 -0.03
C PRO A 508 -21.76 -13.32 1.13
N PRO A 509 -22.65 -14.01 1.86
CA PRO A 509 -23.00 -15.43 1.75
C PRO A 509 -24.12 -15.73 0.74
N PHE A 510 -24.67 -14.74 0.03
CA PHE A 510 -25.81 -14.94 -0.87
C PHE A 510 -25.45 -15.80 -2.07
N VAL A 511 -24.32 -15.51 -2.73
CA VAL A 511 -23.89 -16.22 -3.94
C VAL A 511 -23.71 -17.72 -3.69
N SER A 512 -23.23 -18.12 -2.50
CA SER A 512 -23.07 -19.53 -2.14
C SER A 512 -24.38 -20.23 -1.82
N LYS A 513 -25.46 -19.49 -1.56
CA LYS A 513 -26.82 -20.00 -1.34
C LYS A 513 -27.75 -19.84 -2.57
N GLY A 514 -27.19 -19.56 -3.75
CA GLY A 514 -27.93 -19.44 -5.01
C GLY A 514 -28.22 -18.01 -5.48
N GLY A 515 -27.66 -17.01 -4.78
CA GLY A 515 -27.61 -15.61 -5.19
C GLY A 515 -28.96 -14.97 -5.48
N ALA A 516 -28.97 -14.02 -6.42
CA ALA A 516 -30.17 -13.25 -6.77
C ALA A 516 -31.35 -14.13 -7.22
N ALA A 517 -31.07 -15.25 -7.88
CA ALA A 517 -32.11 -16.18 -8.33
C ALA A 517 -32.83 -16.85 -7.16
N LYS A 518 -32.09 -17.31 -6.13
CA LYS A 518 -32.71 -17.89 -4.93
C LYS A 518 -33.47 -16.83 -4.13
N ALA A 519 -32.94 -15.61 -4.02
CA ALA A 519 -33.64 -14.49 -3.39
C ALA A 519 -35.00 -14.23 -4.06
N TYR A 520 -35.02 -14.15 -5.39
CA TYR A 520 -36.23 -13.92 -6.16
C TYR A 520 -37.21 -15.10 -6.07
N ASN A 521 -36.74 -16.33 -5.99
CA ASN A 521 -37.61 -17.50 -5.80
C ASN A 521 -38.29 -17.52 -4.42
N LEU A 522 -37.66 -16.94 -3.39
CA LEU A 522 -38.23 -16.86 -2.04
C LEU A 522 -39.24 -15.72 -1.95
N PHE A 523 -38.84 -14.50 -2.32
CA PHE A 523 -39.65 -13.29 -2.07
C PHE A 523 -40.41 -12.78 -3.29
N GLY A 524 -40.13 -13.30 -4.48
CA GLY A 524 -40.79 -12.90 -5.73
C GLY A 524 -40.71 -11.39 -6.00
N PRO A 525 -41.80 -10.77 -6.47
CA PRO A 525 -41.88 -9.32 -6.69
C PRO A 525 -41.66 -8.49 -5.42
N ASP A 526 -41.87 -9.06 -4.23
CA ASP A 526 -41.76 -8.36 -2.95
C ASP A 526 -40.30 -8.07 -2.56
N LEU A 527 -39.34 -8.76 -3.17
CA LEU A 527 -37.90 -8.59 -2.91
C LEU A 527 -37.45 -7.13 -3.03
N ASN A 528 -37.91 -6.42 -4.07
CA ASN A 528 -37.56 -5.02 -4.29
C ASN A 528 -38.10 -4.11 -3.18
N ARG A 529 -39.32 -4.38 -2.71
CA ARG A 529 -39.92 -3.66 -1.58
C ARG A 529 -39.12 -3.92 -0.31
N ILE A 530 -38.77 -5.18 -0.03
CA ILE A 530 -37.99 -5.56 1.15
C ILE A 530 -36.62 -4.85 1.15
N MET A 531 -35.89 -4.87 0.03
CA MET A 531 -34.60 -4.16 -0.08
C MET A 531 -34.75 -2.65 0.14
N TYR A 532 -35.77 -2.04 -0.44
CA TYR A 532 -36.07 -0.62 -0.24
C TYR A 532 -36.35 -0.31 1.23
N GLU A 533 -37.21 -1.09 1.88
CA GLU A 533 -37.54 -0.93 3.29
C GLU A 533 -36.34 -1.18 4.19
N PHE A 534 -35.44 -2.10 3.84
CA PHE A 534 -34.21 -2.33 4.60
C PHE A 534 -33.29 -1.11 4.56
N ASN A 535 -33.09 -0.54 3.37
CA ASN A 535 -32.27 0.67 3.22
C ASN A 535 -32.88 1.87 3.94
N GLU A 536 -34.21 2.03 3.92
CA GLU A 536 -34.88 3.18 4.55
C GLU A 536 -35.10 3.02 6.06
N LYS A 537 -35.48 1.83 6.54
CA LYS A 537 -35.88 1.61 7.94
C LYS A 537 -34.71 1.15 8.82
N LEU A 538 -33.74 0.40 8.29
CA LEU A 538 -32.67 -0.18 9.12
C LEU A 538 -31.49 0.77 9.34
N ILE A 539 -31.15 1.61 8.37
CA ILE A 539 -30.05 2.58 8.43
C ILE A 539 -30.47 3.82 9.22
#